data_AF-A0A822ZJN8-F1
#
_entry.id   AF-A0A822ZJN8-F1
#
_cell.length_a   1.000
_cell.length_b   1.000
_cell.length_c   1.000
_cell.angle_alpha   90.00
_cell.angle_beta   90.00
_cell.angle_gamma   90.00
#
_symmetry.space_group_name_H-M   'P 1'
#
loop_
_entity.id
_entity.type
_entity.pdbx_description
1 polymer ?
#
loop_
_entity_poly.entity_id
_entity_poly.type
_entity_poly.pdbx_seq_one_letter_code
_entity_poly.pdbx_strand_id
1 'polypeptide(L)'
;MEDVITDIPPPSRFFNEDLNNFALPSPALPSPFFVFSKPDSNFPLRPSLLVVAISPPSIYLLHHCIPSKTLIGTLILPEISFSGNPIEPSHRSKSCDIYASIDDPAILFMSVQLPVAGERAYAVAKLIIDEGEIRPERVLILDSVQSRNFRGNLSADEMLVFKLETSSTSGQQMVCGVGWFPSGSMVDGLGAALLTRCQMRRIQGTLCVSWPECGPSAVALVKSLLDNSVLSKLDVRAFDGDCDVGFDRIKDSELYA
;
A
#
# COMPACT_ATOMS: atom_id res chain seq x y z
N MET A 1 8.30 -68.93 18.59
CA MET A 1 9.01 -67.65 18.39
C MET A 1 7.94 -66.75 17.80
N GLU A 2 7.21 -66.07 18.67
CA GLU A 2 5.97 -65.35 18.31
C GLU A 2 6.30 -63.91 17.94
N ASP A 3 5.75 -63.48 16.80
CA ASP A 3 5.82 -62.13 16.25
C ASP A 3 5.32 -61.08 17.25
N VAL A 4 6.20 -60.13 17.60
CA VAL A 4 5.78 -58.89 18.25
C VAL A 4 5.37 -57.91 17.15
N ILE A 5 4.09 -57.94 16.81
CA ILE A 5 3.40 -56.83 16.14
C ILE A 5 3.55 -55.62 17.05
N THR A 6 4.50 -54.74 16.73
CA THR A 6 4.56 -53.41 17.33
C THR A 6 3.42 -52.59 16.75
N ASP A 7 2.40 -52.27 17.56
CA ASP A 7 1.27 -51.36 17.29
C ASP A 7 1.68 -49.90 17.02
N ILE A 8 2.96 -49.63 16.76
CA ILE A 8 3.46 -48.31 16.45
C ILE A 8 3.40 -48.16 14.92
N PRO A 9 2.45 -47.38 14.38
CA PRO A 9 2.43 -47.14 12.94
C PRO A 9 3.78 -46.52 12.53
N PRO A 10 4.33 -46.90 11.37
CA PRO A 10 5.57 -46.30 10.88
C PRO A 10 5.40 -44.78 10.81
N PRO A 11 6.45 -43.98 11.07
CA PRO A 11 6.37 -42.54 10.97
C PRO A 11 5.82 -42.16 9.60
N SER A 12 4.75 -41.36 9.60
CA SER A 12 4.09 -40.89 8.38
C SER A 12 5.14 -40.33 7.42
N ARG A 13 5.17 -40.84 6.19
CA ARG A 13 6.03 -40.31 5.11
C ARG A 13 5.56 -38.98 4.56
N PHE A 14 4.39 -38.51 4.98
CA PHE A 14 3.84 -37.24 4.54
C PHE A 14 4.47 -36.11 5.34
N PHE A 15 5.12 -35.19 4.64
CA PHE A 15 5.47 -33.90 5.22
C PHE A 15 4.16 -33.12 5.49
N ASN A 16 4.17 -32.16 6.41
CA ASN A 16 2.98 -31.33 6.68
C ASN A 16 2.44 -30.65 5.39
N GLU A 17 3.34 -30.36 4.44
CA GLU A 17 3.00 -29.84 3.12
C GLU A 17 2.23 -30.86 2.26
N ASP A 18 2.52 -32.15 2.38
CA ASP A 18 1.79 -33.20 1.66
C ASP A 18 0.38 -33.41 2.25
N LEU A 19 0.22 -33.20 3.56
CA LEU A 19 -1.08 -33.26 4.23
C LEU A 19 -2.03 -32.14 3.77
N ASN A 20 -1.49 -31.00 3.35
CA ASN A 20 -2.29 -29.89 2.80
C ASN A 20 -2.98 -30.26 1.48
N ASN A 21 -2.49 -31.24 0.72
CA ASN A 21 -3.16 -31.71 -0.50
C ASN A 21 -4.49 -32.42 -0.22
N PHE A 22 -4.68 -32.91 1.01
CA PHE A 22 -5.91 -33.57 1.46
C PHE A 22 -6.83 -32.63 2.25
N ALA A 23 -6.36 -31.41 2.57
CA ALA A 23 -7.19 -30.41 3.19
C ALA A 23 -8.19 -29.86 2.16
N LEU A 24 -9.44 -29.68 2.57
CA LEU A 24 -10.41 -28.93 1.78
C LEU A 24 -9.86 -27.51 1.57
N PRO A 25 -10.01 -26.93 0.35
CA PRO A 25 -9.56 -25.56 0.12
C PRO A 25 -10.25 -24.63 1.11
N SER A 26 -9.47 -23.72 1.68
CA SER A 26 -9.97 -22.70 2.60
C SER A 26 -11.16 -21.96 1.96
N PRO A 27 -12.21 -21.63 2.74
CA PRO A 27 -13.32 -20.85 2.20
C PRO A 27 -12.80 -19.54 1.62
N ALA A 28 -13.35 -19.15 0.47
CA ALA A 28 -12.96 -17.91 -0.19
C ALA A 28 -13.22 -16.73 0.75
N LEU A 29 -12.21 -15.89 0.94
CA LEU A 29 -12.35 -14.67 1.72
C LEU A 29 -13.34 -13.72 1.02
N PRO A 30 -14.15 -12.96 1.79
CA PRO A 30 -15.12 -12.04 1.22
C PRO A 30 -14.42 -10.96 0.38
N SER A 31 -15.12 -10.47 -0.65
CA SER A 31 -14.56 -9.44 -1.54
C SER A 31 -14.44 -8.09 -0.82
N PRO A 32 -13.35 -7.34 -1.04
CA PRO A 32 -13.28 -5.95 -0.60
C PRO A 32 -14.30 -5.10 -1.37
N PHE A 33 -14.75 -3.99 -0.79
CA PHE A 33 -15.67 -3.05 -1.45
C PHE A 33 -15.47 -1.62 -0.97
N PHE A 34 -15.95 -0.64 -1.74
CA PHE A 34 -15.96 0.77 -1.34
C PHE A 34 -17.26 1.16 -0.66
N VAL A 35 -17.16 2.13 0.25
CA VAL A 35 -18.29 2.83 0.85
C VAL A 35 -18.07 4.33 0.64
N PHE A 36 -18.93 4.96 -0.15
CA PHE A 36 -18.86 6.40 -0.42
C PHE A 36 -19.90 7.18 0.39
N SER A 37 -19.52 8.37 0.85
CA SER A 37 -20.40 9.22 1.66
C SER A 37 -21.53 9.88 0.86
N LYS A 38 -21.39 10.00 -0.47
CA LYS A 38 -22.39 10.60 -1.37
C LYS A 38 -22.52 9.79 -2.67
N PRO A 39 -23.42 8.78 -2.72
CA PRO A 39 -23.54 7.88 -3.87
C PRO A 39 -24.18 8.49 -5.13
N ASP A 40 -24.89 9.62 -5.03
CA ASP A 40 -26.00 9.88 -5.97
C ASP A 40 -25.73 10.73 -7.23
N SER A 41 -24.50 11.05 -7.65
CA SER A 41 -24.35 11.79 -8.93
C SER A 41 -23.07 11.72 -9.76
N ASN A 42 -21.92 11.27 -9.23
CA ASN A 42 -20.64 11.44 -9.96
C ASN A 42 -19.83 10.15 -10.17
N PHE A 43 -20.49 8.98 -10.18
CA PHE A 43 -19.82 7.72 -10.49
C PHE A 43 -19.81 7.41 -11.99
N PRO A 44 -18.71 6.84 -12.51
CA PRO A 44 -17.47 6.54 -11.80
C PRO A 44 -16.60 7.79 -11.58
N LEU A 45 -15.86 7.84 -10.47
CA LEU A 45 -14.89 8.90 -10.21
C LEU A 45 -13.76 8.81 -11.24
N ARG A 46 -13.44 9.91 -11.94
CA ARG A 46 -12.42 9.94 -12.99
C ARG A 46 -11.31 10.93 -12.68
N PRO A 47 -10.45 10.66 -11.68
CA PRO A 47 -9.33 11.53 -11.40
C PRO A 47 -8.29 11.49 -12.52
N SER A 48 -7.68 12.63 -12.81
CA SER A 48 -6.47 12.70 -13.64
C SER A 48 -5.26 12.06 -12.93
N LEU A 49 -5.32 11.98 -11.60
CA LEU A 49 -4.30 11.40 -10.74
C LEU A 49 -4.91 10.80 -9.48
N LEU A 50 -4.58 9.55 -9.22
CA LEU A 50 -4.80 8.89 -7.94
C LEU A 50 -3.46 8.73 -7.22
N VAL A 51 -3.33 9.32 -6.02
CA VAL A 51 -2.16 9.15 -5.15
C VAL A 51 -2.51 8.15 -4.04
N VAL A 52 -1.83 7.01 -4.01
CA VAL A 52 -2.04 5.96 -3.01
C VAL A 52 -0.87 5.97 -2.02
N ALA A 53 -1.14 6.39 -0.79
CA ALA A 53 -0.20 6.39 0.33
C ALA A 53 -0.32 5.07 1.11
N ILE A 54 0.75 4.28 1.11
CA ILE A 54 0.84 2.97 1.78
C ILE A 54 1.89 3.01 2.89
N SER A 55 3.01 3.69 2.65
CA SER A 55 4.09 3.79 3.63
C SER A 55 3.73 4.74 4.78
N PRO A 56 4.19 4.46 6.01
CA PRO A 56 4.03 5.36 7.14
C PRO A 56 4.36 6.85 6.86
N PRO A 57 5.49 7.20 6.21
CA PRO A 57 5.78 8.59 5.88
C PRO A 57 4.76 9.22 4.92
N SER A 58 4.30 8.48 3.91
CA SER A 58 3.32 9.00 2.94
C SER A 58 1.94 9.22 3.57
N ILE A 59 1.52 8.32 4.46
CA ILE A 59 0.29 8.43 5.22
C ILE A 59 0.36 9.65 6.15
N TYR A 60 1.46 9.82 6.87
CA TYR A 60 1.65 10.98 7.74
C TYR A 60 1.52 12.30 6.96
N LEU A 61 2.18 12.40 5.79
CA LEU A 61 2.10 13.59 4.93
C LEU A 61 0.67 13.88 4.48
N LEU A 62 -0.05 12.85 4.03
CA LEU A 62 -1.43 12.99 3.59
C LEU A 62 -2.31 13.52 4.73
N HIS A 63 -2.14 13.02 5.95
CA HIS A 63 -2.95 13.44 7.10
C HIS A 63 -2.59 14.85 7.59
N HIS A 64 -1.31 15.14 7.78
CA HIS A 64 -0.84 16.34 8.48
C HIS A 64 -0.41 17.49 7.57
N CYS A 65 0.16 17.18 6.40
CA CYS A 65 0.73 18.18 5.51
C CYS A 65 -0.23 18.66 4.42
N ILE A 66 -1.27 17.88 4.08
CA ILE A 66 -2.26 18.25 3.07
C ILE A 66 -3.60 18.59 3.76
N PRO A 67 -3.85 19.86 4.14
CA PRO A 67 -5.07 20.25 4.85
C PRO A 67 -6.30 20.31 3.94
N SER A 68 -6.12 20.67 2.67
CA SER A 68 -7.19 20.93 1.69
C SER A 68 -7.75 19.64 1.06
N LYS A 69 -8.32 18.77 1.89
CA LYS A 69 -8.89 17.49 1.44
C LYS A 69 -10.22 17.19 2.13
N THR A 70 -11.13 16.52 1.42
CA THR A 70 -12.43 16.08 1.95
C THR A 70 -12.54 14.56 1.86
N LEU A 71 -12.98 13.91 2.93
CA LEU A 71 -13.25 12.47 2.94
C LEU A 71 -14.48 12.19 2.08
N ILE A 72 -14.33 11.37 1.03
CA ILE A 72 -15.42 11.03 0.09
C ILE A 72 -15.84 9.57 0.19
N GLY A 73 -14.99 8.70 0.75
CA GLY A 73 -15.29 7.30 0.94
C GLY A 73 -14.17 6.55 1.64
N THR A 74 -14.37 5.25 1.82
CA THR A 74 -13.41 4.35 2.45
C THR A 74 -13.51 2.97 1.79
N LEU A 75 -12.41 2.22 1.78
CA LEU A 75 -12.35 0.83 1.35
C LEU A 75 -12.46 -0.08 2.57
N ILE A 76 -13.38 -1.04 2.48
CA ILE A 76 -13.66 -2.01 3.54
C ILE A 76 -13.07 -3.37 3.17
N LEU A 77 -12.22 -3.88 4.07
CA LEU A 77 -11.85 -5.28 4.13
C LEU A 77 -12.74 -5.98 5.16
N PRO A 78 -13.67 -6.86 4.76
CA PRO A 78 -14.64 -7.43 5.70
C PRO A 78 -14.02 -8.28 6.81
N GLU A 79 -12.82 -8.80 6.59
CA GLU A 79 -12.06 -9.59 7.55
C GLU A 79 -11.34 -8.75 8.62
N ILE A 80 -11.21 -7.43 8.44
CA ILE A 80 -10.52 -6.55 9.39
C ILE A 80 -11.53 -5.92 10.35
N SER A 81 -11.30 -6.10 11.65
CA SER A 81 -12.08 -5.43 12.68
C SER A 81 -11.74 -3.93 12.75
N PHE A 82 -12.76 -3.10 12.70
CA PHE A 82 -12.68 -1.66 12.94
C PHE A 82 -12.76 -1.29 14.44
N SER A 83 -12.81 -2.28 15.33
CA SER A 83 -12.81 -2.06 16.78
C SER A 83 -11.58 -1.27 17.23
N GLY A 84 -11.79 -0.20 17.98
CA GLY A 84 -10.72 0.67 18.47
C GLY A 84 -10.36 1.84 17.55
N ASN A 85 -11.02 1.96 16.39
CA ASN A 85 -10.88 3.14 15.55
C ASN A 85 -11.61 4.35 16.18
N PRO A 86 -11.00 5.55 16.15
CA PRO A 86 -11.71 6.77 16.50
C PRO A 86 -12.83 7.07 15.50
N ILE A 87 -13.83 7.84 15.95
CA ILE A 87 -14.96 8.28 15.11
C ILE A 87 -14.47 9.21 13.99
N GLU A 88 -13.45 10.01 14.26
CA GLU A 88 -12.80 10.88 13.28
C GLU A 88 -11.59 10.19 12.62
N PRO A 89 -11.34 10.44 11.33
CA PRO A 89 -10.21 9.85 10.62
C PRO A 89 -8.89 10.29 11.25
N SER A 90 -8.06 9.33 11.63
CA SER A 90 -6.77 9.56 12.27
C SER A 90 -5.67 8.78 11.54
N HIS A 91 -4.40 9.18 11.68
CA HIS A 91 -3.30 8.41 11.10
C HIS A 91 -3.12 7.00 11.73
N ARG A 92 -3.79 6.74 12.87
CA ARG A 92 -3.75 5.46 13.60
C ARG A 92 -4.97 4.59 13.32
N SER A 93 -5.94 5.09 12.55
CA SER A 93 -7.17 4.35 12.23
C SER A 93 -6.82 3.16 11.34
N LYS A 94 -7.44 2.01 11.59
CA LYS A 94 -7.37 0.84 10.68
C LYS A 94 -8.39 1.03 9.56
N SER A 95 -8.16 2.01 8.69
CA SER A 95 -9.04 2.33 7.57
C SER A 95 -8.26 2.49 6.26
N CYS A 96 -8.97 2.50 5.14
CA CYS A 96 -8.41 2.80 3.84
C CYS A 96 -9.23 3.95 3.24
N ASP A 97 -8.86 5.16 3.60
CA ASP A 97 -9.70 6.34 3.39
C ASP A 97 -9.39 7.04 2.07
N ILE A 98 -10.44 7.51 1.41
CA ILE A 98 -10.39 8.14 0.11
C ILE A 98 -10.77 9.60 0.27
N TYR A 99 -9.85 10.48 -0.13
CA TYR A 99 -10.01 11.91 -0.03
C TYR A 99 -10.00 12.56 -1.42
N ALA A 100 -10.88 13.52 -1.65
CA ALA A 100 -10.80 14.43 -2.78
C ALA A 100 -10.06 15.71 -2.36
N SER A 101 -9.12 16.17 -3.19
CA SER A 101 -8.52 17.49 -2.99
C SER A 101 -9.57 18.59 -3.20
N ILE A 102 -9.55 19.59 -2.34
CA ILE A 102 -10.39 20.79 -2.47
C ILE A 102 -9.83 21.71 -3.54
N ASP A 103 -8.51 21.80 -3.63
CA ASP A 103 -7.81 22.72 -4.54
C ASP A 103 -7.84 22.20 -5.98
N ASP A 104 -7.75 20.88 -6.17
CA ASP A 104 -7.85 20.23 -7.49
C ASP A 104 -8.71 18.95 -7.42
N PRO A 105 -10.02 19.03 -7.73
CA PRO A 105 -10.92 17.88 -7.72
C PRO A 105 -10.53 16.73 -8.67
N ALA A 106 -9.59 16.96 -9.61
CA ALA A 106 -9.05 15.92 -10.46
C ALA A 106 -8.00 15.03 -9.76
N ILE A 107 -7.59 15.38 -8.53
CA ILE A 107 -6.66 14.61 -7.71
C ILE A 107 -7.43 13.92 -6.58
N LEU A 108 -7.31 12.60 -6.53
CA LEU A 108 -7.77 11.80 -5.40
C LEU A 108 -6.58 11.25 -4.61
N PHE A 109 -6.74 11.21 -3.30
CA PHE A 109 -5.80 10.60 -2.38
C PHE A 109 -6.43 9.37 -1.75
N MET A 110 -5.66 8.31 -1.61
CA MET A 110 -6.05 7.10 -0.89
C MET A 110 -5.00 6.83 0.19
N SER A 111 -5.43 6.77 1.45
CA SER A 111 -4.58 6.51 2.61
C SER A 111 -4.83 5.08 3.08
N VAL A 112 -3.87 4.17 2.88
CA VAL A 112 -4.01 2.74 3.22
C VAL A 112 -3.37 2.47 4.58
N GLN A 113 -4.14 2.64 5.65
CA GLN A 113 -3.64 2.45 7.02
C GLN A 113 -3.87 1.05 7.57
N LEU A 114 -4.88 0.36 7.03
CA LEU A 114 -5.12 -1.04 7.34
C LEU A 114 -3.99 -1.94 6.80
N PRO A 115 -3.54 -2.96 7.56
CA PRO A 115 -2.55 -3.91 7.08
C PRO A 115 -3.18 -4.82 6.01
N VAL A 116 -2.79 -4.62 4.74
CA VAL A 116 -3.20 -5.50 3.64
C VAL A 116 -2.20 -6.64 3.52
N ALA A 117 -2.62 -7.85 3.89
CA ALA A 117 -1.80 -9.05 3.73
C ALA A 117 -1.51 -9.33 2.23
N GLY A 118 -0.38 -9.97 1.93
CA GLY A 118 0.08 -10.18 0.55
C GLY A 118 -0.92 -10.95 -0.30
N GLU A 119 -1.59 -11.93 0.28
CA GLU A 119 -2.65 -12.74 -0.34
C GLU A 119 -3.92 -11.92 -0.65
N ARG A 120 -4.11 -10.76 0.00
CA ARG A 120 -5.23 -9.84 -0.22
C ARG A 120 -4.89 -8.67 -1.14
N ALA A 121 -3.61 -8.37 -1.30
CA ALA A 121 -3.13 -7.26 -2.12
C ALA A 121 -3.70 -7.27 -3.54
N TYR A 122 -3.80 -8.45 -4.16
CA TYR A 122 -4.38 -8.59 -5.50
C TYR A 122 -5.85 -8.18 -5.56
N ALA A 123 -6.68 -8.66 -4.61
CA ALA A 123 -8.11 -8.35 -4.58
C ALA A 123 -8.35 -6.86 -4.37
N VAL A 124 -7.57 -6.24 -3.47
CA VAL A 124 -7.63 -4.79 -3.21
C VAL A 124 -7.19 -3.99 -4.42
N ALA A 125 -6.05 -4.33 -5.02
CA ALA A 125 -5.57 -3.64 -6.21
C ALA A 125 -6.54 -3.76 -7.39
N LYS A 126 -7.18 -4.94 -7.53
CA LYS A 126 -8.22 -5.15 -8.52
C LYS A 126 -9.43 -4.25 -8.26
N LEU A 127 -9.93 -4.16 -7.03
CA LEU A 127 -11.01 -3.25 -6.67
C LEU A 127 -10.66 -1.79 -7.03
N ILE A 128 -9.46 -1.33 -6.66
CA ILE A 128 -9.03 0.07 -6.86
C ILE A 128 -8.86 0.43 -8.33
N ILE A 129 -8.33 -0.48 -9.16
CA ILE A 129 -7.92 -0.17 -10.54
C ILE A 129 -8.91 -0.69 -11.59
N ASP A 130 -9.59 -1.81 -11.32
CA ASP A 130 -10.44 -2.49 -12.30
C ASP A 130 -11.94 -2.28 -12.10
N GLU A 131 -12.42 -2.25 -10.84
CA GLU A 131 -13.86 -2.41 -10.54
C GLU A 131 -14.70 -1.17 -10.83
N GLY A 132 -14.09 -0.19 -11.49
CA GLY A 132 -14.79 0.75 -12.33
C GLY A 132 -15.42 1.92 -11.58
N GLU A 133 -15.52 1.88 -10.25
CA GLU A 133 -15.98 2.98 -9.40
C GLU A 133 -14.98 4.15 -9.36
N ILE A 134 -13.69 3.84 -9.44
CA ILE A 134 -12.59 4.81 -9.62
C ILE A 134 -11.86 4.45 -10.91
N ARG A 135 -11.70 5.43 -11.82
CA ARG A 135 -11.02 5.28 -13.11
C ARG A 135 -9.94 6.35 -13.25
N PRO A 136 -8.76 6.12 -12.67
CA PRO A 136 -7.68 7.08 -12.74
C PRO A 136 -7.02 7.06 -14.12
N GLU A 137 -6.66 8.24 -14.63
CA GLU A 137 -5.79 8.35 -15.81
C GLU A 137 -4.33 7.98 -15.46
N ARG A 138 -3.91 8.36 -14.25
CA ARG A 138 -2.55 8.15 -13.73
C ARG A 138 -2.60 7.76 -12.25
N VAL A 139 -1.65 6.94 -11.81
CA VAL A 139 -1.57 6.45 -10.43
C VAL A 139 -0.15 6.66 -9.89
N LEU A 140 -0.03 7.39 -8.79
CA LEU A 140 1.19 7.50 -8.00
C LEU A 140 1.04 6.64 -6.74
N ILE A 141 1.96 5.71 -6.52
CA ILE A 141 1.96 4.83 -5.36
C ILE A 141 3.17 5.19 -4.51
N LEU A 142 2.95 5.47 -3.23
CA LEU A 142 3.98 5.82 -2.26
C LEU A 142 4.08 4.68 -1.25
N ASP A 143 5.15 3.93 -1.35
CA ASP A 143 5.44 2.78 -0.50
C ASP A 143 6.85 2.89 0.09
N SER A 144 7.24 1.95 0.94
CA SER A 144 8.55 1.90 1.58
C SER A 144 9.27 0.61 1.21
N VAL A 145 10.59 0.70 1.03
CA VAL A 145 11.41 -0.49 0.80
C VAL A 145 11.51 -1.28 2.09
N GLN A 146 11.17 -2.56 2.06
CA GLN A 146 11.49 -3.47 3.14
C GLN A 146 12.93 -3.92 3.02
N SER A 147 13.72 -3.80 4.10
CA SER A 147 15.14 -4.18 4.10
C SER A 147 15.40 -5.59 3.55
N ARG A 148 14.54 -6.56 3.92
CA ARG A 148 14.60 -7.96 3.46
C ARG A 148 14.45 -8.15 1.94
N ASN A 149 13.81 -7.20 1.26
CA ASN A 149 13.51 -7.29 -0.17
C ASN A 149 14.50 -6.49 -1.03
N PHE A 150 15.45 -5.79 -0.41
CA PHE A 150 16.45 -5.01 -1.11
C PHE A 150 17.78 -5.75 -1.21
N ARG A 151 18.27 -5.93 -2.43
CA ARG A 151 19.57 -6.52 -2.69
C ARG A 151 20.66 -5.45 -2.61
N GLY A 152 21.24 -5.31 -1.43
CA GLY A 152 22.30 -4.35 -1.17
C GLY A 152 22.41 -4.05 0.32
N ASN A 153 23.16 -3.01 0.68
CA ASN A 153 23.15 -2.48 2.03
C ASN A 153 22.25 -1.24 2.04
N LEU A 154 21.24 -1.23 2.92
CA LEU A 154 20.44 -0.06 3.21
C LEU A 154 20.80 0.40 4.62
N SER A 155 21.66 1.40 4.71
CA SER A 155 21.99 1.98 6.01
C SER A 155 20.80 2.77 6.55
N ALA A 156 20.57 2.74 7.85
CA ALA A 156 19.54 3.58 8.49
C ALA A 156 19.85 5.09 8.34
N ASP A 157 21.12 5.44 8.12
CA ASP A 157 21.58 6.82 7.93
C ASP A 157 21.40 7.31 6.49
N GLU A 158 21.10 6.41 5.55
CA GLU A 158 20.88 6.75 4.14
C GLU A 158 19.41 7.08 3.87
N MET A 159 19.18 8.16 3.14
CA MET A 159 17.86 8.58 2.67
C MET A 159 17.78 8.34 1.18
N LEU A 160 17.00 7.35 0.77
CA LEU A 160 16.90 6.94 -0.63
C LEU A 160 15.44 6.89 -1.06
N VAL A 161 15.19 7.32 -2.29
CA VAL A 161 13.94 7.03 -3.00
C VAL A 161 14.31 6.42 -4.32
N PHE A 162 13.58 5.38 -4.68
CA PHE A 162 13.64 4.77 -5.99
C PHE A 162 12.27 4.75 -6.63
N LYS A 163 12.24 4.63 -7.96
CA LYS A 163 11.00 4.51 -8.71
C LYS A 163 10.93 3.28 -9.60
N LEU A 164 9.70 2.82 -9.80
CA LEU A 164 9.27 1.85 -10.82
C LEU A 164 8.10 2.46 -11.58
N GLU A 165 8.06 2.28 -12.90
CA GLU A 165 7.03 2.86 -13.76
C GLU A 165 6.45 1.79 -14.69
N THR A 166 5.19 1.94 -15.05
CA THR A 166 4.56 1.13 -16.10
C THR A 166 5.08 1.55 -17.48
N SER A 167 5.05 0.61 -18.44
CA SER A 167 5.44 0.89 -19.84
C SER A 167 4.56 1.89 -20.58
N SER A 168 3.39 2.21 -20.01
CA SER A 168 2.43 3.19 -20.54
C SER A 168 2.84 4.65 -20.28
N THR A 169 3.96 4.91 -19.60
CA THR A 169 4.52 6.27 -19.49
C THR A 169 4.98 6.75 -20.87
N SER A 170 4.24 7.68 -21.47
CA SER A 170 4.46 8.24 -22.81
C SER A 170 5.67 9.18 -22.91
N GLY A 171 6.74 8.90 -22.18
CA GLY A 171 7.94 9.76 -22.07
C GLY A 171 7.78 10.94 -21.11
N GLN A 172 6.56 11.21 -20.62
CA GLN A 172 6.31 12.21 -19.59
C GLN A 172 6.45 11.57 -18.20
N GLN A 173 7.56 11.85 -17.52
CA GLN A 173 7.81 11.35 -16.18
C GLN A 173 6.85 12.01 -15.19
N MET A 174 6.12 11.20 -14.42
CA MET A 174 5.28 11.69 -13.33
C MET A 174 6.14 12.18 -12.17
N VAL A 175 7.27 11.50 -11.94
CA VAL A 175 8.21 11.80 -10.87
C VAL A 175 9.62 11.95 -11.46
N CYS A 176 10.17 13.15 -11.33
CA CYS A 176 11.49 13.53 -11.83
C CYS A 176 12.53 13.50 -10.70
N GLY A 177 13.81 13.34 -11.06
CA GLY A 177 14.93 13.41 -10.10
C GLY A 177 15.11 12.17 -9.21
N VAL A 178 14.40 11.08 -9.48
CA VAL A 178 14.48 9.82 -8.73
C VAL A 178 15.12 8.72 -9.57
N GLY A 179 16.04 7.97 -8.96
CA GLY A 179 16.70 6.83 -9.59
C GLY A 179 15.76 5.62 -9.76
N TRP A 180 16.03 4.79 -10.75
CA TRP A 180 15.31 3.53 -10.94
C TRP A 180 15.60 2.55 -9.80
N PHE A 181 14.59 1.76 -9.42
CA PHE A 181 14.77 0.71 -8.42
C PHE A 181 15.79 -0.33 -8.90
N PRO A 182 16.79 -0.69 -8.06
CA PRO A 182 17.92 -1.48 -8.50
C PRO A 182 17.51 -2.91 -8.89
N SER A 183 18.16 -3.41 -9.94
CA SER A 183 17.97 -4.77 -10.43
C SER A 183 18.34 -5.79 -9.34
N GLY A 184 17.52 -6.83 -9.20
CA GLY A 184 17.76 -7.90 -8.22
C GLY A 184 17.17 -7.62 -6.84
N SER A 185 16.62 -6.42 -6.60
CA SER A 185 15.70 -6.14 -5.49
C SER A 185 14.27 -6.45 -5.91
N MET A 186 13.39 -6.66 -4.93
CA MET A 186 11.98 -6.94 -5.14
C MET A 186 11.10 -5.94 -4.38
N VAL A 187 9.92 -5.69 -4.93
CA VAL A 187 8.82 -5.04 -4.21
C VAL A 187 7.66 -6.02 -4.20
N ASP A 188 7.06 -6.22 -3.04
CA ASP A 188 5.92 -7.08 -2.81
C ASP A 188 4.72 -6.30 -2.24
N GLY A 189 3.67 -7.01 -1.84
CA GLY A 189 2.50 -6.40 -1.20
C GLY A 189 1.62 -5.56 -2.12
N LEU A 190 0.89 -4.63 -1.50
CA LEU A 190 -0.12 -3.82 -2.19
C LEU A 190 0.48 -2.88 -3.24
N GLY A 191 1.62 -2.25 -2.96
CA GLY A 191 2.25 -1.33 -3.90
C GLY A 191 2.62 -2.01 -5.23
N ALA A 192 3.22 -3.20 -5.14
CA ALA A 192 3.53 -4.03 -6.31
C ALA A 192 2.27 -4.51 -7.03
N ALA A 193 1.23 -4.92 -6.29
CA ALA A 193 -0.04 -5.35 -6.87
C ALA A 193 -0.72 -4.23 -7.66
N LEU A 194 -0.79 -3.01 -7.10
CA LEU A 194 -1.35 -1.83 -7.76
C LEU A 194 -0.60 -1.48 -9.04
N LEU A 195 0.74 -1.44 -9.00
CA LEU A 195 1.55 -1.16 -10.18
C LEU A 195 1.32 -2.22 -11.28
N THR A 196 1.23 -3.49 -10.88
CA THR A 196 0.93 -4.60 -11.78
C THR A 196 -0.44 -4.43 -12.45
N ARG A 197 -1.48 -4.08 -11.68
CA ARG A 197 -2.81 -3.80 -12.24
C ARG A 197 -2.76 -2.62 -13.21
N CYS A 198 -2.05 -1.54 -12.88
CA CYS A 198 -1.87 -0.40 -13.77
C CYS A 198 -1.26 -0.82 -15.11
N GLN A 199 -0.19 -1.63 -15.07
CA GLN A 199 0.44 -2.19 -16.26
C GLN A 199 -0.53 -3.04 -17.10
N MET A 200 -1.29 -3.94 -16.46
CA MET A 200 -2.29 -4.78 -17.15
C MET A 200 -3.41 -3.96 -17.80
N ARG A 201 -3.80 -2.84 -17.17
CA ARG A 201 -4.85 -1.95 -17.66
C ARG A 201 -4.34 -0.82 -18.56
N ARG A 202 -3.02 -0.78 -18.84
CA ARG A 202 -2.36 0.29 -19.61
C ARG A 202 -2.58 1.69 -19.01
N ILE A 203 -2.72 1.77 -17.70
CA ILE A 203 -2.81 3.03 -16.94
C ILE A 203 -1.38 3.46 -16.60
N GLN A 204 -1.10 4.77 -16.63
CA GLN A 204 0.22 5.29 -16.28
C GLN A 204 0.42 5.19 -14.76
N GLY A 205 1.20 4.20 -14.32
CA GLY A 205 1.51 3.97 -12.91
C GLY A 205 2.97 4.31 -12.60
N THR A 206 3.20 4.99 -11.48
CA THR A 206 4.53 5.21 -10.91
C THR A 206 4.49 4.79 -9.44
N LEU A 207 5.37 3.87 -9.06
CA LEU A 207 5.60 3.45 -7.69
C LEU A 207 6.91 4.07 -7.21
N CYS A 208 6.84 4.84 -6.13
CA CYS A 208 8.01 5.36 -5.43
C CYS A 208 8.16 4.61 -4.11
N VAL A 209 9.36 4.08 -3.88
CA VAL A 209 9.70 3.36 -2.66
C VAL A 209 10.77 4.13 -1.90
N SER A 210 10.45 4.54 -0.67
CA SER A 210 11.36 5.30 0.19
C SER A 210 12.08 4.42 1.21
N TRP A 211 13.27 4.85 1.61
CA TRP A 211 14.03 4.33 2.73
C TRP A 211 14.61 5.51 3.55
N PRO A 212 14.61 5.46 4.89
CA PRO A 212 14.10 4.37 5.75
C PRO A 212 12.58 4.19 5.70
N GLU A 213 12.08 3.07 6.24
CA GLU A 213 10.65 2.72 6.24
C GLU A 213 9.78 3.73 7.01
N CYS A 214 10.33 4.36 8.04
CA CYS A 214 9.68 5.36 8.87
C CYS A 214 10.67 6.44 9.35
N GLY A 215 10.13 7.48 9.99
CA GLY A 215 10.92 8.55 10.60
C GLY A 215 10.86 9.89 9.86
N PRO A 216 11.40 10.95 10.48
CA PRO A 216 11.22 12.33 10.02
C PRO A 216 11.96 12.60 8.71
N SER A 217 13.12 11.95 8.54
CA SER A 217 13.91 11.97 7.31
C SER A 217 13.13 11.42 6.12
N ALA A 218 12.48 10.27 6.29
CA ALA A 218 11.64 9.66 5.26
C ALA A 218 10.44 10.54 4.91
N VAL A 219 9.80 11.16 5.92
CA VAL A 219 8.70 12.11 5.71
C VAL A 219 9.17 13.31 4.89
N ALA A 220 10.29 13.95 5.27
CA ALA A 220 10.84 15.09 4.55
C ALA A 220 11.22 14.74 3.10
N LEU A 221 11.78 13.55 2.90
CA LEU A 221 12.17 13.04 1.59
C LEU A 221 10.95 12.84 0.68
N VAL A 222 9.92 12.13 1.14
CA VAL A 222 8.68 11.93 0.37
C VAL A 222 7.95 13.26 0.15
N LYS A 223 8.00 14.20 1.09
CA LYS A 223 7.46 15.55 0.90
C LYS A 223 8.15 16.28 -0.25
N SER A 224 9.49 16.34 -0.20
CA SER A 224 10.29 16.99 -1.24
C SER A 224 10.03 16.39 -2.61
N LEU A 225 9.78 15.09 -2.66
CA LEU A 225 9.42 14.39 -3.89
C LEU A 225 8.10 14.90 -4.45
N LEU A 226 7.06 14.95 -3.61
CA LEU A 226 5.74 15.39 -4.00
C LEU A 226 5.73 16.86 -4.44
N ASP A 227 6.41 17.73 -3.70
CA ASP A 227 6.52 19.17 -3.99
C ASP A 227 7.18 19.40 -5.37
N ASN A 228 8.25 18.65 -5.68
CA ASN A 228 9.02 18.82 -6.91
C ASN A 228 8.40 18.15 -8.15
N SER A 229 7.37 17.32 -7.99
CA SER A 229 6.82 16.52 -9.09
C SER A 229 5.35 16.79 -9.32
N VAL A 230 4.51 16.31 -8.41
CA VAL A 230 3.08 16.11 -8.68
C VAL A 230 2.19 17.10 -7.93
N LEU A 231 2.62 17.55 -6.74
CA LEU A 231 1.84 18.41 -5.86
C LEU A 231 2.31 19.87 -5.85
N SER A 232 3.08 20.31 -6.85
CA SER A 232 3.55 21.70 -6.97
C SER A 232 2.44 22.76 -6.96
N LYS A 233 1.18 22.34 -7.15
CA LYS A 233 -0.03 23.20 -7.11
C LYS A 233 -0.82 23.13 -5.80
N LEU A 234 -0.49 22.21 -4.88
CA LEU A 234 -1.21 22.05 -3.61
C LEU A 234 -0.48 22.79 -2.49
N ASP A 235 -1.24 23.33 -1.54
CA ASP A 235 -0.69 23.93 -0.33
C ASP A 235 -0.24 22.82 0.64
N VAL A 236 1.04 22.48 0.60
CA VAL A 236 1.64 21.46 1.48
C VAL A 236 2.32 22.15 2.66
N ARG A 237 1.75 21.99 3.86
CA ARG A 237 2.27 22.57 5.10
C ARG A 237 3.70 22.10 5.41
N ALA A 238 4.43 22.93 6.13
CA ALA A 238 5.74 22.58 6.66
C ALA A 238 5.65 21.35 7.58
N PHE A 239 6.67 20.51 7.54
CA PHE A 239 6.83 19.39 8.45
C PHE A 239 7.57 19.89 9.70
N ASP A 240 7.00 19.68 10.89
CA ASP A 240 7.51 20.23 12.16
C ASP A 240 8.45 19.26 12.92
N GLY A 241 8.93 18.20 12.27
CA GLY A 241 9.89 17.26 12.89
C GLY A 241 9.29 16.27 13.89
N ASP A 242 8.11 16.56 14.45
CA ASP A 242 7.45 15.70 15.43
C ASP A 242 6.67 14.57 14.75
N CYS A 243 7.37 13.48 14.45
CA CYS A 243 6.78 12.28 13.88
C CYS A 243 6.82 11.13 14.89
N ASP A 244 5.76 11.02 15.68
CA ASP A 244 5.36 9.79 16.39
C ASP A 244 4.87 8.72 15.41
N VAL A 245 5.63 8.47 14.32
CA VAL A 245 5.36 7.40 13.36
C VAL A 245 5.90 6.12 13.99
N GLY A 246 5.13 5.64 14.97
CA GLY A 246 5.49 4.57 15.89
C GLY A 246 5.86 3.27 15.20
N PHE A 247 7.00 2.75 15.67
CA PHE A 247 7.62 1.43 15.57
C PHE A 247 6.70 0.19 15.74
N ASP A 248 5.37 0.31 15.71
CA ASP A 248 4.47 -0.79 16.08
C ASP A 248 4.42 -1.92 15.04
N ARG A 249 4.84 -1.69 13.78
CA ARG A 249 4.91 -2.76 12.78
C ARG A 249 6.02 -3.79 13.03
N ILE A 250 7.05 -3.46 13.82
CA ILE A 250 8.20 -4.36 14.04
C ILE A 250 7.86 -5.45 15.08
N LYS A 251 6.93 -5.20 16.01
CA LYS A 251 6.61 -6.16 17.08
C LYS A 251 5.74 -7.33 16.61
N ASP A 252 4.89 -7.14 15.60
CA ASP A 252 3.99 -8.21 15.14
C ASP A 252 4.71 -9.25 14.26
N SER A 253 5.89 -8.94 13.72
CA SER A 253 6.72 -9.88 12.94
C SER A 253 7.58 -10.82 13.78
N GLU A 254 7.81 -10.53 15.07
CA GLU A 254 8.62 -11.40 15.95
C GLU A 254 7.79 -12.44 16.71
N LEU A 255 6.47 -12.43 16.59
CA LEU A 255 5.58 -13.40 17.27
C LEU A 255 5.23 -14.64 16.42
N TYR A 256 5.78 -14.76 15.21
CA TYR A 256 5.64 -15.94 14.35
C TYR A 256 6.99 -16.39 13.77
N ALA A 257 7.98 -16.59 14.65
CA ALA A 257 9.20 -17.34 14.34
C ALA A 257 9.30 -18.58 15.24
#